data_AF-A0A3L6JHN6-F1
#
_entry.id   AF-A0A3L6JHN6-F1
#
_cell.length_a   1.000
_cell.length_b   1.000
_cell.length_c   1.000
_cell.angle_alpha   90.00
_cell.angle_beta   90.00
_cell.angle_gamma   90.00
#
_symmetry.space_group_name_H-M   'P 1'
#
loop_
_entity.id
_entity.type
_entity.pdbx_description
1 polymer ?
#
loop_
_entity_poly.entity_id
_entity_poly.type
_entity_poly.pdbx_seq_one_letter_code
_entity_poly.pdbx_strand_id
1 'polypeptide(L)'
;MTSYRHKMISVLLLSLMISGFIPLVLSPMVSLESSERIYAPSAFTWQTFNKNMNVTTFVSPDGSRNGLWHFLNSAKESIYVEIFGINNPYLLDLIHDLHATKPSLEMKFLIGWNSLGYYSPNDYVANDLTNLGIPVKWTSDTEFTYAHQKFVIIDNMTTIVHSGNWAKTSFPEDGKIANREWSIAMTDTEVTQYYRNVFDYDWSNGIDYNPVAHGTGTPLSYTETGSSYPRPFATPGTFSGAMKVTPIFSPDTSLQGILYCINAAQATLDIQIPYITNFDAGNAVTQILNAIIAAKNRGVTVRVITEEDYDFLEVAALLQGHNIPVVWQDATWFSTDHNKGIIVDGRIVLVSSINYSDGSISENRESGVIIENTQVAQWYLDVYDFDWGIGDCDVMDEVNLYWDPNIPTSSSPISVTVYAHMLNETPVDSVRLGVRIGTGSWSNYTITNNIFESAEGDLENYYHVIPAQADGTDITVQATVVADGTSYVGEEMVIPVRNSIGSITTTTTTPDSLTQLIIELSPYIALAIITGIVALCAKSSKKNP
;
A
#
# COMPACT_ATOMS: atom_id res chain seq x y z
N MET A 1 -24.45 -27.72 58.20
CA MET A 1 -23.07 -27.24 58.47
C MET A 1 -22.32 -27.31 57.15
N THR A 2 -22.62 -26.55 56.10
CA THR A 2 -22.62 -25.08 55.93
C THR A 2 -21.33 -24.37 56.38
N SER A 3 -20.65 -23.82 55.37
CA SER A 3 -19.79 -22.63 55.36
C SER A 3 -18.34 -22.77 55.83
N TYR A 4 -17.49 -21.92 55.23
CA TYR A 4 -16.07 -21.67 55.45
C TYR A 4 -15.06 -22.50 54.65
N ARG A 5 -14.83 -22.07 53.39
CA ARG A 5 -13.49 -21.76 52.84
C ARG A 5 -13.60 -21.13 51.44
N HIS A 6 -14.23 -19.97 51.39
CA HIS A 6 -13.96 -18.92 50.41
C HIS A 6 -13.44 -17.73 51.22
N LYS A 7 -12.14 -17.75 51.55
CA LYS A 7 -11.46 -16.66 52.28
C LYS A 7 -9.93 -16.76 52.28
N MET A 8 -9.33 -17.21 51.17
CA MET A 8 -7.87 -17.16 50.98
C MET A 8 -7.46 -16.84 49.52
N ILE A 9 -8.22 -15.96 48.85
CA ILE A 9 -7.75 -15.30 47.60
C ILE A 9 -7.97 -13.77 47.67
N SER A 10 -8.48 -13.23 48.78
CA SER A 10 -8.83 -11.80 48.91
C SER A 10 -7.88 -10.97 49.77
N VAL A 11 -6.66 -11.45 50.06
CA VAL A 11 -5.69 -10.72 50.91
C VAL A 11 -4.43 -10.27 50.16
N LEU A 12 -4.21 -10.69 48.91
CA LEU A 12 -3.10 -10.18 48.09
C LEU A 12 -3.48 -9.06 47.10
N LEU A 13 -4.78 -8.74 46.97
CA LEU A 13 -5.28 -7.70 46.05
C LEU A 13 -5.62 -6.37 46.74
N LEU A 14 -5.36 -6.22 48.05
CA LEU A 14 -5.62 -4.99 48.80
C LEU A 14 -4.36 -4.22 49.23
N SER A 15 -3.15 -4.69 48.89
CA SER A 15 -1.88 -4.02 49.22
C SER A 15 -1.21 -3.29 48.05
N LEU A 16 -1.88 -3.18 46.90
CA LEU A 16 -1.39 -2.43 45.73
C LEU A 16 -2.25 -1.20 45.37
N MET A 17 -3.23 -0.86 46.22
CA MET A 17 -4.15 0.27 46.01
C MET A 17 -4.00 1.39 47.06
N ILE A 18 -2.89 1.44 47.80
CA ILE A 18 -2.56 2.53 48.72
C ILE A 18 -1.08 2.88 48.61
N SER A 19 -0.68 3.48 47.49
CA SER A 19 0.60 4.21 47.36
C SER A 19 0.49 5.47 46.49
N GLY A 20 -0.71 5.91 46.15
CA GLY A 20 -0.95 7.25 45.61
C GLY A 20 -1.33 8.21 46.74
N PHE A 21 -0.63 9.35 46.82
CA PHE A 21 -0.79 10.48 47.75
C PHE A 21 0.13 10.53 48.98
N ILE A 22 1.35 11.05 48.77
CA ILE A 22 1.89 12.15 49.61
C ILE A 22 2.52 13.20 48.67
N PRO A 23 2.23 14.50 48.85
CA PRO A 23 2.70 15.59 47.98
C PRO A 23 4.05 16.12 48.44
N LEU A 24 5.04 16.30 47.56
CA LEU A 24 6.21 17.10 47.92
C LEU A 24 6.93 17.70 46.68
N VAL A 25 6.91 19.04 46.66
CA VAL A 25 7.89 20.00 46.14
C VAL A 25 8.03 20.19 44.63
N LEU A 26 7.46 21.32 44.20
CA LEU A 26 7.84 22.13 43.05
C LEU A 26 9.37 22.18 42.86
N SER A 27 9.85 21.54 41.79
CA SER A 27 10.99 22.04 41.03
C SER A 27 10.44 22.38 39.65
N PRO A 28 10.79 23.54 39.04
CA PRO A 28 10.47 23.75 37.65
C PRO A 28 11.39 22.83 36.87
N MET A 29 10.96 21.58 36.66
CA MET A 29 11.40 20.85 35.48
C MET A 29 10.87 21.69 34.33
N VAL A 30 11.77 22.45 33.72
CA VAL A 30 11.61 22.88 32.34
C VAL A 30 11.25 21.60 31.60
N SER A 31 9.97 21.42 31.30
CA SER A 31 9.60 20.60 30.17
C SER A 31 10.33 21.29 29.02
N LEU A 32 11.42 20.68 28.57
CA LEU A 32 11.67 20.72 27.15
C LEU A 32 10.42 20.05 26.58
N GLU A 33 9.38 20.86 26.34
CA GLU A 33 8.57 20.68 25.16
C GLU A 33 9.61 20.51 24.07
N SER A 34 9.86 19.25 23.67
CA SER A 34 10.32 19.04 22.31
C SER A 34 9.31 19.83 21.51
N SER A 35 9.72 20.95 20.92
CA SER A 35 8.92 21.62 19.93
C SER A 35 8.41 20.50 19.04
N GLU A 36 7.09 20.29 18.96
CA GLU A 36 6.53 19.46 17.90
C GLU A 36 7.27 19.90 16.65
N ARG A 37 8.01 18.97 16.00
CA ARG A 37 8.58 19.28 14.70
C ARG A 37 7.35 19.50 13.82
N ILE A 38 6.94 20.76 13.70
CA ILE A 38 5.97 21.18 12.70
C ILE A 38 6.73 21.00 11.39
N TYR A 39 6.61 19.82 10.80
CA TYR A 39 7.10 19.57 9.45
C TYR A 39 6.46 20.63 8.56
N ALA A 40 7.31 21.44 7.94
CA ALA A 40 6.96 22.75 7.41
C ALA A 40 5.80 22.68 6.39
N PRO A 41 4.98 23.75 6.24
CA PRO A 41 3.85 23.78 5.30
C PRO A 41 4.28 23.50 3.85
N SER A 42 3.34 23.05 3.02
CA SER A 42 3.61 22.44 1.71
C SER A 42 4.60 23.23 0.83
N ALA A 43 5.78 22.66 0.58
CA ALA A 43 6.76 23.19 -0.37
C ALA A 43 6.31 22.98 -1.82
N PHE A 44 5.50 21.94 -2.04
CA PHE A 44 5.00 21.57 -3.35
C PHE A 44 3.47 21.53 -3.36
N THR A 45 2.87 21.90 -4.48
CA THR A 45 1.41 22.01 -4.61
C THR A 45 0.89 21.02 -5.62
N TRP A 46 -0.37 20.60 -5.45
CA TRP A 46 -1.04 19.72 -6.39
C TRP A 46 -0.98 20.26 -7.82
N GLN A 47 -0.37 19.50 -8.72
CA GLN A 47 -0.33 19.81 -10.14
C GLN A 47 -0.67 18.58 -10.97
N THR A 48 -1.53 18.78 -11.96
CA THR A 48 -1.92 17.73 -12.89
C THR A 48 -1.58 18.14 -14.31
N PHE A 49 -0.83 17.29 -14.99
CA PHE A 49 -0.38 17.48 -16.36
C PHE A 49 -1.20 16.63 -17.32
N ASN A 50 -1.68 17.22 -18.40
CA ASN A 50 -2.28 16.48 -19.52
C ASN A 50 -1.26 16.43 -20.65
N LYS A 51 -0.63 15.28 -20.85
CA LYS A 51 0.53 15.13 -21.76
C LYS A 51 0.33 14.00 -22.73
N ASN A 52 0.90 14.18 -23.92
CA ASN A 52 1.14 13.07 -24.82
C ASN A 52 2.56 12.59 -24.56
N MET A 53 2.68 11.47 -23.84
CA MET A 53 3.97 11.01 -23.32
C MET A 53 4.13 9.51 -23.48
N ASN A 54 5.36 9.03 -23.31
CA ASN A 54 5.66 7.61 -23.24
C ASN A 54 5.74 7.16 -21.78
N VAL A 55 5.15 6.01 -21.50
CA VAL A 55 5.16 5.37 -20.17
C VAL A 55 5.61 3.93 -20.31
N THR A 56 6.51 3.53 -19.43
CA THR A 56 6.91 2.13 -19.26
C THR A 56 6.59 1.69 -17.84
N THR A 57 5.86 0.59 -17.68
CA THR A 57 5.52 -0.02 -16.40
C THR A 57 6.31 -1.32 -16.21
N PHE A 58 6.75 -1.58 -14.99
CA PHE A 58 7.44 -2.82 -14.62
C PHE A 58 7.25 -3.10 -13.13
N VAL A 59 7.32 -4.38 -12.76
CA VAL A 59 7.12 -4.82 -11.37
C VAL A 59 8.24 -5.77 -10.94
N SER A 60 8.53 -5.79 -9.64
CA SER A 60 9.40 -6.81 -9.03
C SER A 60 8.53 -8.00 -8.61
N PRO A 61 9.03 -9.25 -8.70
CA PRO A 61 10.33 -9.68 -9.27
C PRO A 61 10.32 -9.85 -10.81
N ASP A 62 9.25 -9.44 -11.48
CA ASP A 62 9.02 -9.60 -12.93
C ASP A 62 9.78 -8.62 -13.83
N GLY A 63 11.11 -8.75 -13.88
CA GLY A 63 11.90 -7.95 -14.82
C GLY A 63 12.10 -6.50 -14.39
N SER A 64 11.82 -6.16 -13.14
CA SER A 64 12.12 -4.85 -12.55
C SER A 64 13.58 -4.43 -12.77
N ARG A 65 14.53 -5.35 -12.58
CA ARG A 65 15.96 -5.12 -12.86
C ARG A 65 16.19 -4.71 -14.30
N ASN A 66 15.62 -5.44 -15.26
CA ASN A 66 15.75 -5.13 -16.69
C ASN A 66 15.18 -3.74 -17.02
N GLY A 67 14.02 -3.40 -16.43
CA GLY A 67 13.40 -2.08 -16.57
C GLY A 67 14.32 -0.96 -16.08
N LEU A 68 14.80 -1.03 -14.84
CA LEU A 68 15.68 0.01 -14.28
C LEU A 68 17.02 0.09 -15.05
N TRP A 69 17.65 -1.04 -15.38
CA TRP A 69 18.91 -1.06 -16.12
C TRP A 69 18.76 -0.45 -17.51
N HIS A 70 17.65 -0.73 -18.20
CA HIS A 70 17.38 -0.15 -19.51
C HIS A 70 17.42 1.39 -19.45
N PHE A 71 16.71 1.99 -18.50
CA PHE A 71 16.65 3.43 -18.37
C PHE A 71 17.99 4.05 -17.95
N LEU A 72 18.66 3.50 -16.94
CA LEU A 72 19.98 4.00 -16.52
C LEU A 72 21.03 3.89 -17.64
N ASN A 73 21.01 2.80 -18.42
CA ASN A 73 21.87 2.66 -19.61
C ASN A 73 21.50 3.62 -20.74
N SER A 74 20.24 4.08 -20.82
CA SER A 74 19.82 5.02 -21.85
C SER A 74 20.40 6.43 -21.64
N ALA A 75 20.68 6.81 -20.38
CA ALA A 75 21.09 8.16 -19.99
C ALA A 75 22.30 8.69 -20.78
N LYS A 76 22.24 9.97 -21.16
CA LYS A 76 23.26 10.66 -21.97
C LYS A 76 23.88 11.85 -21.27
N GLU A 77 23.11 12.58 -20.48
CA GLU A 77 23.49 13.86 -19.87
C GLU A 77 23.52 13.76 -18.34
N SER A 78 22.49 13.20 -17.71
CA SER A 78 22.40 13.16 -16.26
C SER A 78 21.58 11.99 -15.69
N ILE A 79 21.98 11.49 -14.52
CA ILE A 79 21.17 10.61 -13.66
C ILE A 79 21.16 11.18 -12.25
N TYR A 80 19.99 11.63 -11.78
CA TYR A 80 19.81 12.10 -10.42
C TYR A 80 18.89 11.16 -9.66
N VAL A 81 19.33 10.73 -8.49
CA VAL A 81 18.68 9.69 -7.69
C VAL A 81 18.32 10.25 -6.34
N GLU A 82 17.07 10.08 -5.94
CA GLU A 82 16.62 10.33 -4.59
C GLU A 82 15.98 9.07 -4.03
N ILE A 83 16.60 8.50 -2.99
CA ILE A 83 16.31 7.14 -2.55
C ILE A 83 16.52 6.98 -1.05
N PHE A 84 15.60 6.27 -0.40
CA PHE A 84 15.75 5.90 1.02
C PHE A 84 17.00 5.06 1.26
N GLY A 85 17.21 3.99 0.49
CA GLY A 85 18.32 3.08 0.74
C GLY A 85 18.74 2.30 -0.50
N ILE A 86 20.03 1.97 -0.54
CA ILE A 86 20.64 1.17 -1.59
C ILE A 86 21.36 -0.03 -0.94
N ASN A 87 21.02 -1.25 -1.34
CA ASN A 87 21.76 -2.45 -0.93
C ASN A 87 22.03 -3.43 -2.08
N ASN A 88 21.65 -3.09 -3.32
CA ASN A 88 21.88 -3.92 -4.48
C ASN A 88 23.30 -3.72 -5.04
N PRO A 89 24.22 -4.70 -4.90
CA PRO A 89 25.59 -4.55 -5.38
C PRO A 89 25.67 -4.48 -6.90
N TYR A 90 24.79 -5.19 -7.62
CA TYR A 90 24.78 -5.16 -9.08
C TYR A 90 24.40 -3.78 -9.63
N LEU A 91 23.57 -3.04 -8.91
CA LEU A 91 23.24 -1.67 -9.29
C LEU A 91 24.46 -0.75 -9.11
N LEU A 92 25.25 -0.97 -8.06
CA LEU A 92 26.51 -0.26 -7.87
C LEU A 92 27.49 -0.58 -9.00
N ASP A 93 27.63 -1.84 -9.41
CA ASP A 93 28.43 -2.24 -10.58
C ASP A 93 28.00 -1.49 -11.84
N LEU A 94 26.68 -1.38 -12.08
CA LEU A 94 26.17 -0.61 -13.22
C LEU A 94 26.58 0.87 -13.14
N ILE A 95 26.55 1.49 -11.96
CA ILE A 95 26.98 2.89 -11.80
C ILE A 95 28.47 3.04 -12.08
N HIS A 96 29.32 2.10 -11.65
CA HIS A 96 30.75 2.07 -12.02
C HIS A 96 30.94 1.97 -13.54
N ASP A 97 30.21 1.07 -14.19
CA ASP A 97 30.27 0.89 -15.64
C ASP A 97 29.83 2.16 -16.39
N LEU A 98 28.76 2.80 -15.94
CA LEU A 98 28.28 4.06 -16.52
C LEU A 98 29.30 5.19 -16.33
N HIS A 99 29.89 5.31 -15.14
CA HIS A 99 30.93 6.30 -14.86
C HIS A 99 32.15 6.10 -15.78
N ALA A 100 32.60 4.85 -15.95
CA ALA A 100 33.76 4.52 -16.76
C ALA A 100 33.51 4.72 -18.27
N THR A 101 32.31 4.36 -18.76
CA THR A 101 31.99 4.37 -20.19
C THR A 101 31.40 5.69 -20.68
N LYS A 102 30.87 6.52 -19.78
CA LYS A 102 30.24 7.82 -20.09
C LYS A 102 30.80 8.92 -19.15
N PRO A 103 32.06 9.35 -19.33
CA PRO A 103 32.71 10.29 -18.41
C PRO A 103 32.07 11.69 -18.38
N SER A 104 31.19 12.02 -19.33
CA SER A 104 30.41 13.27 -19.34
C SER A 104 29.05 13.15 -18.65
N LEU A 105 28.63 11.95 -18.24
CA LEU A 105 27.35 11.72 -17.59
C LEU A 105 27.41 12.26 -16.16
N GLU A 106 26.62 13.29 -15.86
CA GLU A 106 26.51 13.81 -14.50
C GLU A 106 25.66 12.87 -13.65
N MET A 107 26.18 12.45 -12.50
CA MET A 107 25.41 11.65 -11.55
C MET A 107 25.36 12.33 -10.19
N LYS A 108 24.18 12.32 -9.56
CA LYS A 108 23.99 12.87 -8.21
C LYS A 108 23.10 11.94 -7.39
N PHE A 109 23.50 11.69 -6.16
CA PHE A 109 22.79 10.79 -5.25
C PHE A 109 22.42 11.51 -3.97
N LEU A 110 21.12 11.65 -3.74
CA LEU A 110 20.55 12.09 -2.47
C LEU A 110 19.99 10.86 -1.76
N ILE A 111 20.67 10.42 -0.72
CA ILE A 111 20.38 9.17 0.00
C ILE A 111 19.76 9.50 1.36
N GLY A 112 18.77 8.73 1.79
CA GLY A 112 18.15 8.90 3.10
C GLY A 112 19.17 8.89 4.25
N TRP A 113 19.13 9.92 5.10
CA TRP A 113 19.98 10.03 6.30
C TRP A 113 19.62 8.97 7.35
N ASN A 114 18.33 8.88 7.69
CA ASN A 114 17.82 7.96 8.69
C ASN A 114 17.16 6.78 7.97
N SER A 115 17.94 5.82 7.46
CA SER A 115 17.38 4.74 6.66
C SER A 115 17.38 3.42 7.40
N LEU A 116 16.30 3.13 8.11
CA LEU A 116 16.11 1.88 8.85
C LEU A 116 16.40 0.66 7.96
N GLY A 117 17.31 -0.19 8.41
CA GLY A 117 17.78 -1.37 7.65
C GLY A 117 18.86 -1.08 6.60
N TYR A 118 19.19 0.19 6.34
CA TYR A 118 20.14 0.61 5.30
C TYR A 118 21.30 1.47 5.80
N TYR A 119 21.47 1.72 7.10
CA TYR A 119 22.57 2.52 7.64
C TYR A 119 23.95 2.14 7.06
N SER A 120 24.45 0.93 7.35
CA SER A 120 25.77 0.50 6.86
C SER A 120 25.84 0.32 5.33
N PRO A 121 24.83 -0.24 4.65
CA PRO A 121 24.79 -0.25 3.18
C PRO A 121 24.88 1.13 2.55
N ASN A 122 24.13 2.11 3.05
CA ASN A 122 24.15 3.48 2.55
C ASN A 122 25.52 4.14 2.79
N ASP A 123 26.13 3.96 3.97
CA ASP A 123 27.48 4.48 4.24
C ASP A 123 28.51 3.91 3.25
N TYR A 124 28.38 2.63 2.90
CA TYR A 124 29.25 1.97 1.92
C TYR A 124 29.05 2.52 0.51
N VAL A 125 27.80 2.63 0.06
CA VAL A 125 27.46 3.18 -1.25
C VAL A 125 27.89 4.65 -1.36
N ALA A 126 27.62 5.46 -0.33
CA ALA A 126 28.00 6.87 -0.31
C ALA A 126 29.53 7.04 -0.37
N ASN A 127 30.28 6.24 0.40
CA ASN A 127 31.73 6.22 0.34
C ASN A 127 32.26 5.81 -1.04
N ASP A 128 31.72 4.74 -1.60
CA ASP A 128 32.13 4.19 -2.88
C ASP A 128 31.92 5.20 -4.04
N LEU A 129 30.71 5.77 -4.13
CA LEU A 129 30.39 6.80 -5.11
C LEU A 129 31.23 8.08 -4.92
N THR A 130 31.48 8.49 -3.68
CA THR A 130 32.34 9.65 -3.39
C THR A 130 33.78 9.41 -3.85
N ASN A 131 34.30 8.18 -3.74
CA ASN A 131 35.63 7.82 -4.24
C ASN A 131 35.72 7.84 -5.78
N LEU A 132 34.59 7.67 -6.48
CA LEU A 132 34.48 7.90 -7.93
C LEU A 132 34.38 9.40 -8.29
N GLY A 133 34.31 10.30 -7.31
CA GLY A 133 34.07 11.72 -7.53
C GLY A 133 32.62 12.06 -7.89
N ILE A 134 31.68 11.14 -7.66
CA ILE A 134 30.25 11.37 -7.85
C ILE A 134 29.72 12.11 -6.60
N PRO A 135 29.03 13.26 -6.74
CA PRO A 135 28.43 13.95 -5.62
C PRO A 135 27.37 13.11 -4.90
N VAL A 136 27.55 12.95 -3.59
CA VAL A 136 26.59 12.28 -2.70
C VAL A 136 26.22 13.21 -1.54
N LYS A 137 24.92 13.32 -1.28
CA LYS A 137 24.38 14.00 -0.10
C LYS A 137 23.47 13.07 0.68
N TRP A 138 23.40 13.30 1.97
CA TRP A 138 22.32 12.83 2.81
C TRP A 138 21.14 13.78 2.72
N THR A 139 19.92 13.25 2.75
CA THR A 139 18.70 14.05 2.93
C THR A 139 18.77 14.80 4.26
N SER A 140 18.03 15.90 4.39
CA SER A 140 17.96 16.65 5.66
C SER A 140 17.50 15.74 6.81
N ASP A 141 18.18 15.81 7.95
CA ASP A 141 17.84 15.12 9.20
C ASP A 141 16.85 15.92 10.08
N THR A 142 16.54 17.14 9.65
CA THR A 142 15.64 18.07 10.35
C THR A 142 14.32 18.30 9.62
N GLU A 143 14.28 18.20 8.29
CA GLU A 143 13.05 18.49 7.52
C GLU A 143 12.04 17.35 7.53
N PHE A 144 12.46 16.10 7.73
CA PHE A 144 11.59 14.93 7.72
C PHE A 144 12.00 13.92 8.80
N THR A 145 11.06 13.10 9.30
CA THR A 145 11.41 11.96 10.18
C THR A 145 12.22 10.93 9.40
N TYR A 146 11.72 10.57 8.21
CA TYR A 146 12.37 9.69 7.25
C TYR A 146 12.26 10.28 5.84
N ALA A 147 13.32 10.14 5.05
CA ALA A 147 13.32 10.51 3.65
C ALA A 147 13.17 9.25 2.79
N HIS A 148 11.91 8.82 2.63
CA HIS A 148 11.50 7.51 2.14
C HIS A 148 10.97 7.53 0.68
N GLN A 149 11.14 8.63 -0.05
CA GLN A 149 10.96 8.74 -1.49
C GLN A 149 11.89 7.82 -2.29
N LYS A 150 11.43 7.36 -3.46
CA LYS A 150 12.21 6.55 -4.41
C LYS A 150 11.90 7.00 -5.84
N PHE A 151 12.68 7.94 -6.34
CA PHE A 151 12.57 8.36 -7.74
C PHE A 151 13.92 8.67 -8.38
N VAL A 152 13.93 8.61 -9.71
CA VAL A 152 15.12 8.80 -10.54
C VAL A 152 14.76 9.78 -11.65
N ILE A 153 15.64 10.74 -11.92
CA ILE A 153 15.54 11.67 -13.05
C ILE A 153 16.67 11.36 -14.02
N ILE A 154 16.31 11.14 -15.28
CA ILE A 154 17.25 10.86 -16.37
C ILE A 154 17.12 11.95 -17.42
N ASP A 155 18.25 12.59 -17.72
CA ASP A 155 18.41 13.62 -18.77
C ASP A 155 17.38 14.77 -18.69
N ASN A 156 16.86 15.07 -17.48
CA ASN A 156 15.74 16.01 -17.24
C ASN A 156 14.49 15.76 -18.13
N MET A 157 14.33 14.53 -18.61
CA MET A 157 13.29 14.16 -19.57
C MET A 157 12.49 12.94 -19.12
N THR A 158 13.09 12.03 -18.36
CA THR A 158 12.41 10.85 -17.84
C THR A 158 12.46 10.81 -16.32
N THR A 159 11.33 10.53 -15.70
CA THR A 159 11.25 10.23 -14.27
C THR A 159 10.82 8.78 -14.07
N ILE A 160 11.50 8.07 -13.18
CA ILE A 160 11.06 6.76 -12.68
C ILE A 160 10.61 6.92 -11.23
N VAL A 161 9.43 6.40 -10.89
CA VAL A 161 8.91 6.33 -9.52
C VAL A 161 8.78 4.87 -9.13
N HIS A 162 9.23 4.53 -7.93
CA HIS A 162 9.21 3.17 -7.39
C HIS A 162 8.42 3.11 -6.08
N SER A 163 7.76 1.98 -5.82
CA SER A 163 7.36 1.62 -4.45
C SER A 163 8.54 1.09 -3.62
N GLY A 164 9.50 0.47 -4.29
CA GLY A 164 10.67 -0.18 -3.72
C GLY A 164 11.93 0.65 -3.62
N ASN A 165 12.81 0.20 -2.72
CA ASN A 165 14.16 0.74 -2.58
C ASN A 165 15.09 0.25 -3.70
N TRP A 166 16.31 0.77 -3.78
CA TRP A 166 17.34 0.22 -4.67
C TRP A 166 18.00 -1.01 -4.03
N ALA A 167 17.16 -2.03 -3.77
CA ALA A 167 17.50 -3.23 -3.03
C ALA A 167 17.57 -4.48 -3.92
N LYS A 168 18.26 -5.52 -3.45
CA LYS A 168 18.22 -6.84 -4.12
C LYS A 168 16.81 -7.42 -4.15
N THR A 169 16.02 -7.16 -3.11
CA THR A 169 14.62 -7.61 -3.04
C THR A 169 13.67 -6.83 -3.95
N SER A 170 14.12 -5.69 -4.50
CA SER A 170 13.36 -4.84 -5.43
C SER A 170 13.78 -5.01 -6.89
N PHE A 171 15.06 -5.31 -7.09
CA PHE A 171 15.67 -5.51 -8.40
C PHE A 171 16.51 -6.79 -8.39
N PRO A 172 15.87 -7.96 -8.17
CA PRO A 172 16.57 -9.22 -8.00
C PRO A 172 17.22 -9.70 -9.29
N GLU A 173 18.09 -10.71 -9.18
CA GLU A 173 18.49 -11.51 -10.33
C GLU A 173 17.29 -12.21 -10.98
N ASP A 174 17.44 -12.55 -12.26
CA ASP A 174 16.40 -13.19 -13.05
C ASP A 174 15.93 -14.51 -12.40
N GLY A 175 14.63 -14.59 -12.14
CA GLY A 175 13.97 -15.80 -11.66
C GLY A 175 14.09 -16.00 -10.16
N LYS A 176 14.46 -14.99 -9.38
CA LYS A 176 14.45 -15.06 -7.91
C LYS A 176 13.11 -14.61 -7.33
N ILE A 177 12.71 -15.25 -6.24
CA ILE A 177 11.69 -14.70 -5.35
C ILE A 177 12.25 -13.42 -4.74
N ALA A 178 11.43 -12.37 -4.71
CA ALA A 178 11.76 -11.09 -4.13
C ALA A 178 10.46 -10.38 -3.70
N ASN A 179 10.55 -9.11 -3.32
CA ASN A 179 9.38 -8.34 -2.94
C ASN A 179 8.48 -8.08 -4.16
N ARG A 180 7.17 -8.06 -3.94
CA ARG A 180 6.23 -7.49 -4.92
C ARG A 180 6.25 -5.98 -4.81
N GLU A 181 6.57 -5.32 -5.92
CA GLU A 181 6.71 -3.85 -5.98
C GLU A 181 6.40 -3.31 -7.37
N TRP A 182 5.88 -2.09 -7.44
CA TRP A 182 5.53 -1.44 -8.69
C TRP A 182 6.48 -0.29 -9.03
N SER A 183 6.73 -0.12 -10.34
CA SER A 183 7.56 0.95 -10.86
C SER A 183 7.02 1.47 -12.18
N ILE A 184 7.10 2.78 -12.37
CA ILE A 184 6.64 3.46 -13.58
C ILE A 184 7.69 4.47 -14.03
N ALA A 185 8.06 4.41 -15.30
CA ALA A 185 8.92 5.39 -15.97
C ALA A 185 8.08 6.24 -16.91
N MET A 186 8.21 7.56 -16.82
CA MET A 186 7.45 8.54 -17.59
C MET A 186 8.43 9.46 -18.33
N THR A 187 8.35 9.52 -19.65
CA THR A 187 9.19 10.38 -20.48
C THR A 187 8.39 11.60 -20.93
N ASP A 188 8.49 12.68 -20.16
CA ASP A 188 7.92 14.01 -20.44
C ASP A 188 8.69 15.08 -19.67
N THR A 189 9.13 16.13 -20.35
CA THR A 189 9.99 17.16 -19.75
C THR A 189 9.28 17.99 -18.68
N GLU A 190 7.98 18.24 -18.79
CA GLU A 190 7.25 19.07 -17.80
C GLU A 190 6.88 18.27 -16.55
N VAL A 191 6.46 17.01 -16.72
CA VAL A 191 6.27 16.09 -15.58
C VAL A 191 7.60 15.90 -14.87
N THR A 192 8.68 15.62 -15.61
CA THR A 192 10.02 15.47 -15.02
C THR A 192 10.52 16.75 -14.37
N GLN A 193 10.18 17.93 -14.90
CA GLN A 193 10.54 19.20 -14.27
C GLN A 193 9.93 19.35 -12.86
N TYR A 194 8.72 18.82 -12.60
CA TYR A 194 8.15 18.83 -11.26
C TYR A 194 9.02 18.03 -10.27
N TYR A 195 9.37 16.79 -10.62
CA TYR A 195 10.26 15.95 -9.81
C TYR A 195 11.65 16.59 -9.69
N ARG A 196 12.11 17.27 -10.73
CA ARG A 196 13.39 17.98 -10.72
C ARG A 196 13.40 19.15 -9.74
N ASN A 197 12.30 19.90 -9.65
CA ASN A 197 12.17 20.97 -8.66
C ASN A 197 12.18 20.42 -7.23
N VAL A 198 11.55 19.26 -7.02
CA VAL A 198 11.62 18.52 -5.75
C VAL A 198 13.06 18.13 -5.43
N PHE A 199 13.73 17.44 -6.35
CA PHE A 199 15.12 17.03 -6.18
C PHE A 199 16.03 18.22 -5.89
N ASP A 200 15.91 19.33 -6.62
CA ASP A 200 16.77 20.50 -6.41
C ASP A 200 16.53 21.17 -5.04
N TYR A 201 15.28 21.18 -4.55
CA TYR A 201 14.95 21.66 -3.21
C TYR A 201 15.60 20.75 -2.15
N ASP A 202 15.31 19.45 -2.21
CA ASP A 202 15.79 18.46 -1.23
C ASP A 202 17.34 18.37 -1.28
N TRP A 203 17.95 18.48 -2.47
CA TRP A 203 19.40 18.55 -2.66
C TRP A 203 20.02 19.81 -2.04
N SER A 204 19.34 20.96 -2.14
CA SER A 204 19.84 22.21 -1.56
C SER A 204 19.89 22.18 -0.04
N ASN A 205 18.96 21.46 0.59
CA ASN A 205 18.90 21.24 2.04
C ASN A 205 19.72 20.03 2.51
N GLY A 206 20.12 19.15 1.58
CA GLY A 206 20.92 17.97 1.88
C GLY A 206 22.32 18.29 2.39
N ILE A 207 22.84 17.37 3.21
CA ILE A 207 24.14 17.44 3.87
C ILE A 207 25.17 16.67 3.04
N ASP A 208 26.29 17.29 2.67
CA ASP A 208 27.36 16.61 1.94
C ASP A 208 27.87 15.39 2.70
N TYR A 209 28.00 14.25 2.02
CA TYR A 209 28.59 13.06 2.61
C TYR A 209 30.07 13.31 2.94
N ASN A 210 30.50 12.90 4.14
CA ASN A 210 31.87 12.96 4.59
C ASN A 210 32.25 11.62 5.25
N PRO A 211 33.24 10.88 4.73
CA PRO A 211 33.60 9.56 5.24
C PRO A 211 34.18 9.58 6.66
N VAL A 212 34.76 10.70 7.10
CA VAL A 212 35.28 10.86 8.47
C VAL A 212 34.14 11.04 9.47
N ALA A 213 33.10 11.78 9.08
CA ALA A 213 31.98 12.08 9.96
C ALA A 213 30.93 10.96 9.98
N HIS A 214 30.67 10.36 8.81
CA HIS A 214 29.56 9.42 8.62
C HIS A 214 30.00 7.95 8.57
N GLY A 215 31.31 7.69 8.40
CA GLY A 215 31.82 6.33 8.25
C GLY A 215 31.66 5.80 6.82
N THR A 216 32.27 4.63 6.55
CA THR A 216 32.43 4.08 5.19
C THR A 216 31.62 2.81 4.94
N GLY A 217 30.81 2.37 5.92
CA GLY A 217 30.01 1.16 5.82
C GLY A 217 30.81 -0.13 5.62
N THR A 218 30.07 -1.18 5.25
CA THR A 218 30.59 -2.53 4.95
C THR A 218 30.24 -2.91 3.52
N PRO A 219 31.13 -3.60 2.77
CA PRO A 219 30.83 -4.04 1.42
C PRO A 219 29.50 -4.78 1.29
N LEU A 220 28.77 -4.44 0.22
CA LEU A 220 27.50 -5.08 -0.11
C LEU A 220 27.70 -6.56 -0.44
N SER A 221 26.73 -7.39 -0.06
CA SER A 221 26.76 -8.82 -0.32
C SER A 221 26.08 -9.16 -1.64
N TYR A 222 26.78 -9.90 -2.50
CA TYR A 222 26.25 -10.52 -3.72
C TYR A 222 25.44 -11.78 -3.46
N THR A 223 25.42 -12.28 -2.22
CA THR A 223 24.68 -13.50 -1.90
C THR A 223 23.18 -13.25 -2.02
N GLU A 224 22.53 -13.97 -2.91
CA GLU A 224 21.08 -14.12 -2.97
C GLU A 224 20.74 -15.58 -2.66
N THR A 225 19.91 -15.79 -1.63
CA THR A 225 19.48 -17.13 -1.24
C THR A 225 18.17 -17.50 -1.94
N GLY A 226 18.12 -18.73 -2.44
CA GLY A 226 16.85 -19.45 -2.65
C GLY A 226 16.08 -19.15 -3.95
N SER A 227 15.22 -20.13 -4.24
CA SER A 227 14.00 -20.22 -5.05
C SER A 227 13.93 -19.66 -6.48
N SER A 228 13.09 -20.31 -7.30
CA SER A 228 12.76 -19.92 -8.67
C SER A 228 11.37 -19.30 -8.72
N TYR A 229 11.23 -18.14 -9.37
CA TYR A 229 9.97 -17.48 -9.66
C TYR A 229 9.70 -17.48 -11.18
N PRO A 230 8.47 -17.78 -11.67
CA PRO A 230 8.19 -17.98 -13.09
C PRO A 230 8.13 -16.69 -13.93
N ARG A 231 8.03 -15.51 -13.29
CA ARG A 231 8.05 -14.19 -13.93
C ARG A 231 6.95 -13.93 -14.98
N PRO A 232 5.65 -14.11 -14.65
CA PRO A 232 4.54 -13.89 -15.56
C PRO A 232 4.52 -12.50 -16.24
N PHE A 233 5.09 -11.47 -15.61
CA PHE A 233 5.10 -10.09 -16.11
C PHE A 233 6.50 -9.61 -16.54
N ALA A 234 7.41 -10.51 -16.91
CA ALA A 234 8.80 -10.16 -17.26
C ALA A 234 8.94 -9.13 -18.40
N THR A 235 7.91 -9.00 -19.24
CA THR A 235 7.85 -7.98 -20.29
C THR A 235 7.18 -6.72 -19.74
N PRO A 236 7.86 -5.56 -19.75
CA PRO A 236 7.28 -4.32 -19.27
C PRO A 236 6.12 -3.87 -20.15
N GLY A 237 5.13 -3.21 -19.56
CA GLY A 237 4.10 -2.50 -20.31
C GLY A 237 4.71 -1.25 -20.96
N THR A 238 4.40 -0.98 -22.23
CA THR A 238 4.86 0.22 -22.92
C THR A 238 3.70 0.92 -23.61
N PHE A 239 3.52 2.19 -23.29
CA PHE A 239 2.34 2.96 -23.68
C PHE A 239 2.77 4.32 -24.21
N SER A 240 2.01 4.83 -25.17
CA SER A 240 2.18 6.19 -25.69
C SER A 240 0.82 6.80 -25.97
N GLY A 241 0.67 8.09 -25.73
CA GLY A 241 -0.58 8.79 -25.99
C GLY A 241 -0.92 9.81 -24.91
N ALA A 242 -2.13 10.35 -25.01
CA ALA A 242 -2.66 11.30 -24.05
C ALA A 242 -2.91 10.62 -22.69
N MET A 243 -2.34 11.20 -21.64
CA MET A 243 -2.43 10.74 -20.26
C MET A 243 -2.53 11.94 -19.34
N LYS A 244 -3.22 11.76 -18.21
CA LYS A 244 -3.28 12.76 -17.14
C LYS A 244 -2.45 12.27 -15.96
N VAL A 245 -1.50 13.08 -15.50
CA VAL A 245 -0.47 12.70 -14.52
C VAL A 245 -0.45 13.69 -13.38
N THR A 246 -0.44 13.20 -12.15
CA THR A 246 -0.31 14.03 -10.95
C THR A 246 0.79 13.46 -10.05
N PRO A 247 1.96 14.11 -9.97
CA PRO A 247 2.95 13.82 -8.94
C PRO A 247 2.37 14.08 -7.54
N ILE A 248 2.64 13.19 -6.59
CA ILE A 248 2.24 13.38 -5.19
C ILE A 248 3.43 13.14 -4.27
N PHE A 249 3.51 13.89 -3.17
CA PHE A 249 4.59 13.79 -2.21
C PHE A 249 4.08 13.94 -0.78
N SER A 250 4.67 13.22 0.18
CA SER A 250 4.50 13.55 1.60
C SER A 250 5.51 14.63 2.01
N PRO A 251 5.16 15.51 2.97
CA PRO A 251 3.82 15.68 3.56
C PRO A 251 2.90 16.63 2.75
N ASP A 252 3.33 17.02 1.54
CA ASP A 252 2.69 18.07 0.74
C ASP A 252 1.28 17.73 0.23
N THR A 253 1.17 16.64 -0.53
CA THR A 253 0.00 16.30 -1.37
C THR A 253 -0.39 14.82 -1.31
N SER A 254 0.35 13.98 -0.59
CA SER A 254 0.13 12.53 -0.52
C SER A 254 -1.27 12.16 -0.01
N LEU A 255 -1.70 12.72 1.13
CA LEU A 255 -3.05 12.48 1.67
C LEU A 255 -4.13 12.91 0.68
N GLN A 256 -3.98 14.11 0.09
CA GLN A 256 -4.90 14.60 -0.93
C GLN A 256 -4.98 13.63 -2.13
N GLY A 257 -3.84 13.07 -2.56
CA GLY A 257 -3.76 12.14 -3.68
C GLY A 257 -4.40 10.80 -3.42
N ILE A 258 -4.12 10.20 -2.27
CA ILE A 258 -4.71 8.93 -1.86
C ILE A 258 -6.23 9.08 -1.75
N LEU A 259 -6.70 10.13 -1.08
CA LEU A 259 -8.14 10.42 -0.97
C LEU A 259 -8.78 10.74 -2.32
N TYR A 260 -8.07 11.41 -3.24
CA TYR A 260 -8.55 11.63 -4.61
C TYR A 260 -8.82 10.30 -5.33
N CYS A 261 -7.87 9.36 -5.29
CA CYS A 261 -8.04 8.05 -5.92
C CYS A 261 -9.25 7.30 -5.35
N ILE A 262 -9.32 7.16 -4.03
CA ILE A 262 -10.41 6.41 -3.36
C ILE A 262 -11.79 7.04 -3.63
N ASN A 263 -11.88 8.37 -3.57
CA ASN A 263 -13.13 9.08 -3.80
C ASN A 263 -13.53 9.12 -5.29
N ALA A 264 -12.57 8.93 -6.21
CA ALA A 264 -12.85 8.86 -7.64
C ALA A 264 -13.49 7.52 -8.08
N ALA A 265 -13.44 6.48 -7.23
CA ALA A 265 -13.97 5.16 -7.52
C ALA A 265 -15.50 5.15 -7.66
N GLN A 266 -15.97 4.54 -8.74
CA GLN A 266 -17.40 4.42 -9.08
C GLN A 266 -17.88 2.99 -9.27
N ALA A 267 -16.96 2.05 -9.57
CA ALA A 267 -17.26 0.65 -9.80
C ALA A 267 -16.27 -0.24 -9.05
N THR A 268 -14.96 -0.03 -9.21
CA THR A 268 -13.94 -0.87 -8.55
C THR A 268 -12.84 -0.05 -7.89
N LEU A 269 -12.32 -0.56 -6.78
CA LEU A 269 -11.20 0.01 -6.04
C LEU A 269 -10.31 -1.15 -5.57
N ASP A 270 -9.13 -1.25 -6.13
CA ASP A 270 -8.17 -2.32 -5.87
C ASP A 270 -6.96 -1.73 -5.17
N ILE A 271 -6.64 -2.23 -3.97
CA ILE A 271 -5.58 -1.69 -3.11
C ILE A 271 -4.58 -2.80 -2.80
N GLN A 272 -3.29 -2.51 -2.96
CA GLN A 272 -2.19 -3.36 -2.51
C GLN A 272 -1.24 -2.52 -1.66
N ILE A 273 -1.12 -2.89 -0.39
CA ILE A 273 -0.39 -2.11 0.63
C ILE A 273 0.21 -3.09 1.63
N PRO A 274 1.50 -2.98 2.04
CA PRO A 274 2.08 -3.90 3.00
C PRO A 274 1.38 -3.82 4.36
N TYR A 275 0.89 -2.63 4.71
CA TYR A 275 0.37 -2.36 6.02
C TYR A 275 -0.48 -1.09 6.11
N ILE A 276 -1.38 -1.11 7.10
CA ILE A 276 -2.15 0.04 7.57
C ILE A 276 -2.03 0.12 9.10
N THR A 277 -1.47 1.21 9.64
CA THR A 277 -1.23 1.37 11.09
C THR A 277 -1.82 2.67 11.64
N ASN A 278 -1.96 2.77 12.97
CA ASN A 278 -2.58 3.93 13.65
C ASN A 278 -4.02 4.23 13.18
N PHE A 279 -4.77 3.18 12.81
CA PHE A 279 -6.08 3.33 12.17
C PHE A 279 -7.13 4.05 13.04
N ASP A 280 -7.00 3.98 14.37
CA ASP A 280 -7.93 4.57 15.34
C ASP A 280 -7.46 5.90 15.95
N ALA A 281 -6.38 6.50 15.44
CA ALA A 281 -5.81 7.73 16.00
C ALA A 281 -6.59 9.01 15.64
N GLY A 282 -7.54 8.95 14.70
CA GLY A 282 -8.30 10.12 14.22
C GLY A 282 -7.56 10.99 13.21
N ASN A 283 -6.49 10.47 12.61
CA ASN A 283 -5.53 11.21 11.78
C ASN A 283 -5.66 10.87 10.28
N ALA A 284 -4.56 10.84 9.54
CA ALA A 284 -4.53 10.67 8.09
C ALA A 284 -4.95 9.25 7.69
N VAL A 285 -4.48 8.23 8.41
CA VAL A 285 -4.87 6.83 8.12
C VAL A 285 -6.35 6.60 8.39
N THR A 286 -6.89 7.15 9.48
CA THR A 286 -8.33 7.10 9.76
C THR A 286 -9.16 7.70 8.62
N GLN A 287 -8.70 8.80 8.00
CA GLN A 287 -9.37 9.39 6.83
C GLN A 287 -9.34 8.46 5.61
N ILE A 288 -8.22 7.78 5.37
CA ILE A 288 -8.07 6.81 4.27
C ILE A 288 -9.04 5.65 4.46
N LEU A 289 -9.07 5.02 5.64
CA LEU A 289 -9.98 3.91 5.93
C LEU A 289 -11.45 4.31 5.86
N ASN A 290 -11.81 5.49 6.39
CA ASN A 290 -13.16 6.03 6.25
C ASN A 290 -13.54 6.24 4.78
N ALA A 291 -12.60 6.69 3.94
CA ALA A 291 -12.84 6.85 2.51
C ALA A 291 -13.04 5.50 1.79
N ILE A 292 -12.27 4.46 2.17
CA ILE A 292 -12.41 3.10 1.63
C ILE A 292 -13.79 2.52 2.00
N ILE A 293 -14.17 2.60 3.28
CA ILE A 293 -15.48 2.15 3.77
C ILE A 293 -16.60 2.96 3.10
N ALA A 294 -16.41 4.28 2.93
CA ALA A 294 -17.37 5.12 2.21
C ALA A 294 -17.49 4.69 0.74
N ALA A 295 -16.40 4.31 0.06
CA ALA A 295 -16.46 3.78 -1.31
C ALA A 295 -17.28 2.48 -1.36
N LYS A 296 -17.01 1.53 -0.47
CA LYS A 296 -17.81 0.30 -0.34
C LYS A 296 -19.29 0.60 -0.13
N ASN A 297 -19.62 1.54 0.76
CA ASN A 297 -21.00 1.95 1.03
C ASN A 297 -21.69 2.64 -0.15
N ARG A 298 -20.92 3.23 -1.08
CA ARG A 298 -21.46 3.76 -2.36
C ARG A 298 -21.74 2.66 -3.40
N GLY A 299 -21.41 1.40 -3.10
CA GLY A 299 -21.55 0.27 -4.02
C GLY A 299 -20.31 0.00 -4.87
N VAL A 300 -19.16 0.60 -4.54
CA VAL A 300 -17.87 0.25 -5.16
C VAL A 300 -17.45 -1.13 -4.67
N THR A 301 -17.00 -1.98 -5.59
CA THR A 301 -16.35 -3.24 -5.25
C THR A 301 -14.92 -2.95 -4.84
N VAL A 302 -14.61 -3.21 -3.58
CA VAL A 302 -13.28 -2.97 -3.00
C VAL A 302 -12.57 -4.31 -2.81
N ARG A 303 -11.30 -4.40 -3.21
CA ARG A 303 -10.40 -5.54 -2.98
C ARG A 303 -9.11 -5.05 -2.33
N VAL A 304 -8.59 -5.78 -1.36
CA VAL A 304 -7.35 -5.43 -0.65
C VAL A 304 -6.39 -6.61 -0.60
N ILE A 305 -5.16 -6.41 -1.05
CA ILE A 305 -4.02 -7.30 -0.84
C ILE A 305 -3.09 -6.64 0.19
N THR A 306 -2.61 -7.39 1.17
CA THR A 306 -1.70 -6.90 2.23
C THR A 306 -0.88 -8.04 2.85
N GLU A 307 0.01 -7.74 3.79
CA GLU A 307 0.72 -8.75 4.60
C GLU A 307 -0.10 -9.28 5.77
N GLU A 308 0.22 -10.51 6.19
CA GLU A 308 -0.30 -11.14 7.41
C GLU A 308 0.62 -10.81 8.61
N ASP A 309 0.28 -9.77 9.37
CA ASP A 309 1.00 -9.34 10.57
C ASP A 309 0.00 -8.81 11.62
N TYR A 310 0.39 -8.75 12.91
CA TYR A 310 -0.52 -8.48 14.04
C TYR A 310 -1.39 -7.22 13.87
N ASP A 311 -0.79 -6.10 13.45
CA ASP A 311 -1.50 -4.84 13.26
C ASP A 311 -2.50 -4.91 12.09
N PHE A 312 -2.30 -5.81 11.12
CA PHE A 312 -3.17 -5.96 9.93
C PHE A 312 -4.30 -6.92 10.15
N LEU A 313 -4.20 -7.84 11.11
CA LEU A 313 -5.33 -8.67 11.51
C LEU A 313 -6.50 -7.81 12.02
N GLU A 314 -6.22 -6.74 12.77
CA GLU A 314 -7.25 -5.81 13.25
C GLU A 314 -7.88 -5.02 12.10
N VAL A 315 -7.06 -4.55 11.16
CA VAL A 315 -7.53 -3.83 9.97
C VAL A 315 -8.32 -4.74 9.04
N ALA A 316 -7.88 -5.98 8.83
CA ALA A 316 -8.60 -6.96 8.04
C ALA A 316 -9.96 -7.28 8.66
N ALA A 317 -10.01 -7.52 9.98
CA ALA A 317 -11.27 -7.72 10.70
C ALA A 317 -12.21 -6.51 10.56
N LEU A 318 -11.68 -5.27 10.61
CA LEU A 318 -12.46 -4.06 10.35
C LEU A 318 -13.04 -4.03 8.93
N LEU A 319 -12.21 -4.27 7.92
CA LEU A 319 -12.61 -4.26 6.51
C LEU A 319 -13.63 -5.36 6.20
N GLN A 320 -13.43 -6.57 6.74
CA GLN A 320 -14.37 -7.68 6.63
C GLN A 320 -15.70 -7.41 7.32
N GLY A 321 -15.69 -6.70 8.46
CA GLY A 321 -16.91 -6.20 9.10
C GLY A 321 -17.76 -5.29 8.20
N HIS A 322 -17.16 -4.74 7.14
CA HIS A 322 -17.80 -3.96 6.08
C HIS A 322 -17.93 -4.72 4.74
N ASN A 323 -17.75 -6.05 4.74
CA ASN A 323 -17.75 -6.92 3.56
C ASN A 323 -16.74 -6.50 2.50
N ILE A 324 -15.55 -6.05 2.91
CA ILE A 324 -14.43 -5.79 2.03
C ILE A 324 -13.49 -7.01 2.13
N PRO A 325 -13.36 -7.81 1.06
CA PRO A 325 -12.46 -8.96 1.07
C PRO A 325 -11.00 -8.51 1.15
N VAL A 326 -10.23 -9.26 1.94
CA VAL A 326 -8.80 -9.08 2.16
C VAL A 326 -8.13 -10.42 1.88
N VAL A 327 -7.09 -10.42 1.05
CA VAL A 327 -6.21 -11.56 0.86
C VAL A 327 -4.80 -11.19 1.32
N TRP A 328 -4.08 -12.16 1.86
CA TRP A 328 -2.68 -12.00 2.21
C TRP A 328 -1.81 -12.31 1.01
N GLN A 329 -0.74 -11.57 0.88
CA GLN A 329 0.27 -11.92 -0.09
C GLN A 329 0.97 -13.22 0.34
N ASP A 330 1.00 -14.21 -0.57
CA ASP A 330 1.63 -15.50 -0.28
C ASP A 330 3.18 -15.44 -0.37
N ALA A 331 3.82 -15.88 0.71
CA ALA A 331 5.26 -15.96 0.88
C ALA A 331 5.95 -17.05 0.01
N THR A 332 5.18 -17.96 -0.61
CA THR A 332 5.69 -18.91 -1.60
C THR A 332 6.06 -18.22 -2.92
N TRP A 333 5.39 -17.09 -3.22
CA TRP A 333 5.54 -16.33 -4.46
C TRP A 333 6.45 -15.12 -4.30
N PHE A 334 6.38 -14.47 -3.14
CA PHE A 334 7.10 -13.22 -2.86
C PHE A 334 7.79 -13.28 -1.50
N SER A 335 8.84 -12.48 -1.30
CA SER A 335 9.46 -12.35 0.01
C SER A 335 8.62 -11.51 0.97
N THR A 336 8.09 -10.39 0.47
CA THR A 336 7.15 -9.50 1.15
C THR A 336 6.34 -8.70 0.13
N ASP A 337 5.13 -8.27 0.49
CA ASP A 337 4.43 -7.18 -0.16
C ASP A 337 5.15 -5.92 0.23
N HIS A 338 5.63 -5.20 -0.77
CA HIS A 338 6.25 -3.90 -0.55
C HIS A 338 5.70 -2.88 -1.57
N ASN A 339 4.57 -3.18 -2.19
CA ASN A 339 3.87 -2.27 -3.08
C ASN A 339 3.02 -1.28 -2.28
N LYS A 340 2.84 -0.06 -2.79
CA LYS A 340 1.87 0.91 -2.24
C LYS A 340 1.08 1.49 -3.40
N GLY A 341 0.11 0.70 -3.84
CA GLY A 341 -0.62 0.90 -5.08
C GLY A 341 -2.12 0.98 -4.90
N ILE A 342 -2.78 1.76 -5.77
CA ILE A 342 -4.24 1.79 -5.91
C ILE A 342 -4.56 1.72 -7.39
N ILE A 343 -5.55 0.91 -7.78
CA ILE A 343 -6.18 0.95 -9.10
C ILE A 343 -7.65 1.32 -8.92
N VAL A 344 -8.14 2.26 -9.72
CA VAL A 344 -9.51 2.78 -9.63
C VAL A 344 -10.20 2.60 -10.97
N ASP A 345 -11.32 1.88 -10.97
CA ASP A 345 -12.19 1.62 -12.12
C ASP A 345 -11.44 1.19 -13.41
N GLY A 346 -10.29 0.51 -13.30
CA GLY A 346 -9.45 0.16 -14.45
C GLY A 346 -8.97 1.36 -15.29
N ARG A 347 -8.88 2.57 -14.71
CA ARG A 347 -8.53 3.80 -15.44
C ARG A 347 -7.62 4.78 -14.70
N ILE A 348 -7.46 4.66 -13.38
CA ILE A 348 -6.52 5.45 -12.57
C ILE A 348 -5.60 4.49 -11.83
N VAL A 349 -4.30 4.80 -11.78
CA VAL A 349 -3.33 4.06 -10.96
C VAL A 349 -2.55 5.04 -10.10
N LEU A 350 -2.36 4.68 -8.83
CA LEU A 350 -1.35 5.25 -7.95
C LEU A 350 -0.17 4.27 -7.83
N VAL A 351 1.04 4.74 -8.11
CA VAL A 351 2.31 4.06 -7.76
C VAL A 351 3.05 4.95 -6.78
N SER A 352 3.42 4.44 -5.60
CA SER A 352 4.05 5.29 -4.57
C SER A 352 4.95 4.54 -3.59
N SER A 353 5.73 5.31 -2.83
CA SER A 353 6.49 4.85 -1.66
C SER A 353 5.73 4.98 -0.33
N ILE A 354 4.51 5.53 -0.36
CA ILE A 354 3.77 6.02 0.81
C ILE A 354 3.07 4.84 1.50
N ASN A 355 3.52 4.48 2.70
CA ASN A 355 2.81 3.52 3.53
C ASN A 355 1.57 4.17 4.16
N TYR A 356 0.57 3.37 4.54
CA TYR A 356 -0.59 3.88 5.29
C TYR A 356 -0.27 3.91 6.78
N SER A 357 0.66 4.79 7.15
CA SER A 357 0.91 5.22 8.52
C SER A 357 0.89 6.74 8.58
N ASP A 358 0.44 7.29 9.71
CA ASP A 358 0.38 8.75 9.88
C ASP A 358 1.77 9.38 9.64
N GLY A 359 2.84 8.76 10.16
CA GLY A 359 4.22 9.23 9.93
C GLY A 359 4.61 9.27 8.44
N SER A 360 4.28 8.24 7.66
CA SER A 360 4.56 8.24 6.22
C SER A 360 3.81 9.35 5.48
N ILE A 361 2.61 9.70 5.93
CA ILE A 361 1.76 10.69 5.28
C ILE A 361 2.13 12.12 5.71
N SER A 362 2.36 12.37 7.01
CA SER A 362 2.50 13.73 7.55
C SER A 362 3.91 14.13 7.99
N GLU A 363 4.84 13.19 8.09
CA GLU A 363 6.18 13.47 8.67
C GLU A 363 7.35 13.05 7.78
N ASN A 364 7.13 12.12 6.87
CA ASN A 364 8.15 11.65 5.94
C ASN A 364 8.18 12.47 4.66
N ARG A 365 9.33 12.44 3.99
CA ARG A 365 9.40 12.69 2.56
C ARG A 365 9.08 11.38 1.85
N GLU A 366 8.05 11.39 1.02
CA GLU A 366 7.62 10.24 0.21
C GLU A 366 7.31 10.72 -1.20
N SER A 367 7.32 9.83 -2.18
CA SER A 367 7.02 10.15 -3.58
C SER A 367 5.99 9.18 -4.16
N GLY A 368 5.14 9.69 -5.03
CA GLY A 368 4.22 8.89 -5.82
C GLY A 368 3.79 9.60 -7.09
N VAL A 369 3.02 8.87 -7.90
CA VAL A 369 2.37 9.40 -9.09
C VAL A 369 1.00 8.77 -9.27
N ILE A 370 0.03 9.62 -9.59
CA ILE A 370 -1.29 9.22 -10.06
C ILE A 370 -1.30 9.36 -11.58
N ILE A 371 -1.65 8.30 -12.29
CA ILE A 371 -1.81 8.31 -13.75
C ILE A 371 -3.22 7.86 -14.15
N GLU A 372 -3.91 8.70 -14.92
CA GLU A 372 -5.21 8.37 -15.50
C GLU A 372 -5.01 7.97 -16.96
N ASN A 373 -5.02 6.67 -17.20
CA ASN A 373 -4.94 6.04 -18.53
C ASN A 373 -5.40 4.58 -18.42
N THR A 374 -6.36 4.16 -19.24
CA THR A 374 -6.95 2.80 -19.18
C THR A 374 -5.97 1.69 -19.58
N GLN A 375 -5.01 1.95 -20.47
CA GLN A 375 -4.05 0.93 -20.88
C GLN A 375 -2.99 0.68 -19.79
N VAL A 376 -2.50 1.76 -19.17
CA VAL A 376 -1.60 1.68 -18.01
C VAL A 376 -2.31 1.00 -16.84
N ALA A 377 -3.56 1.39 -16.57
CA ALA A 377 -4.36 0.79 -15.50
C ALA A 377 -4.65 -0.68 -15.73
N GLN A 378 -5.00 -1.09 -16.96
CA GLN A 378 -5.22 -2.49 -17.28
C GLN A 378 -3.95 -3.33 -17.03
N TRP A 379 -2.77 -2.83 -17.38
CA TRP A 379 -1.53 -3.60 -17.17
C TRP A 379 -1.23 -3.85 -15.68
N TYR A 380 -1.39 -2.83 -14.83
CA TYR A 380 -1.26 -3.03 -13.39
C TYR A 380 -2.40 -3.87 -12.80
N LEU A 381 -3.59 -3.80 -13.39
CA LEU A 381 -4.73 -4.62 -12.98
C LEU A 381 -4.48 -6.09 -13.31
N ASP A 382 -3.88 -6.42 -14.45
CA ASP A 382 -3.47 -7.79 -14.78
C ASP A 382 -2.45 -8.33 -13.74
N VAL A 383 -1.52 -7.48 -13.29
CA VAL A 383 -0.58 -7.83 -12.19
C VAL A 383 -1.34 -8.04 -10.88
N TYR A 384 -2.21 -7.10 -10.51
CA TYR A 384 -3.01 -7.17 -9.29
C TYR A 384 -3.91 -8.42 -9.27
N ASP A 385 -4.56 -8.74 -10.38
CA ASP A 385 -5.46 -9.88 -10.50
C ASP A 385 -4.70 -11.22 -10.42
N PHE A 386 -3.47 -11.27 -10.94
CA PHE A 386 -2.59 -12.42 -10.70
C PHE A 386 -2.26 -12.55 -9.22
N ASP A 387 -1.77 -11.48 -8.58
CA ASP A 387 -1.42 -11.48 -7.15
C ASP A 387 -2.64 -11.83 -6.27
N TRP A 388 -3.83 -11.35 -6.63
CA TRP A 388 -5.10 -11.68 -5.97
C TRP A 388 -5.45 -13.16 -6.06
N GLY A 389 -5.24 -13.78 -7.23
CA GLY A 389 -5.57 -15.17 -7.48
C GLY A 389 -4.67 -16.19 -6.79
N ILE A 390 -3.47 -15.77 -6.38
CA ILE A 390 -2.50 -16.60 -5.64
C ILE A 390 -2.39 -16.22 -4.16
N GLY A 391 -3.13 -15.20 -3.71
CA GLY A 391 -3.10 -14.75 -2.32
C GLY A 391 -3.71 -15.78 -1.37
N ASP A 392 -3.19 -15.84 -0.15
CA ASP A 392 -3.81 -16.57 0.95
C ASP A 392 -5.10 -15.85 1.38
N CYS A 393 -6.13 -16.61 1.74
CA CYS A 393 -7.44 -16.08 2.04
C CYS A 393 -8.10 -16.80 3.22
N ASP A 394 -7.32 -17.26 4.20
CA ASP A 394 -7.81 -17.91 5.44
C ASP A 394 -8.91 -17.07 6.16
N VAL A 395 -8.77 -15.74 6.16
CA VAL A 395 -9.76 -14.83 6.72
C VAL A 395 -11.07 -14.79 5.94
N MET A 396 -11.08 -15.24 4.69
CA MET A 396 -12.27 -15.40 3.83
C MET A 396 -12.76 -16.85 3.78
N ASP A 397 -12.48 -17.66 4.81
CA ASP A 397 -12.84 -19.07 4.89
C ASP A 397 -12.26 -19.89 3.72
N GLU A 398 -11.00 -19.61 3.35
CA GLU A 398 -10.20 -20.37 2.37
C GLU A 398 -10.75 -20.39 0.93
N VAL A 399 -11.72 -19.52 0.61
CA VAL A 399 -12.37 -19.48 -0.71
C VAL A 399 -12.37 -18.06 -1.26
N ASN A 400 -11.57 -17.85 -2.31
CA ASN A 400 -11.49 -16.58 -3.02
C ASN A 400 -12.21 -16.63 -4.39
N LEU A 401 -12.54 -15.45 -4.90
CA LEU A 401 -13.25 -15.25 -6.17
C LEU A 401 -12.56 -14.19 -7.02
N TYR A 402 -12.66 -14.34 -8.33
CA TYR A 402 -12.27 -13.35 -9.32
C TYR A 402 -13.26 -13.32 -10.48
N TRP A 403 -13.30 -12.21 -11.24
CA TRP A 403 -14.09 -12.12 -12.46
C TRP A 403 -13.39 -11.33 -13.56
N ASP A 404 -13.65 -11.74 -14.81
CA ASP A 404 -13.20 -11.05 -16.02
C ASP A 404 -14.40 -10.81 -16.97
N PRO A 405 -14.52 -9.61 -17.56
CA PRO A 405 -13.71 -8.40 -17.36
C PRO A 405 -13.97 -7.70 -16.02
N ASN A 406 -12.97 -6.96 -15.50
CA ASN A 406 -13.07 -6.23 -14.23
C ASN A 406 -14.33 -5.35 -14.12
N ILE A 407 -14.68 -4.63 -15.20
CA ILE A 407 -15.96 -3.92 -15.34
C ILE A 407 -16.66 -4.42 -16.62
N PRO A 408 -17.61 -5.37 -16.51
CA PRO A 408 -18.34 -5.86 -17.67
C PRO A 408 -19.24 -4.81 -18.29
N THR A 409 -19.30 -4.79 -19.62
CA THR A 409 -20.31 -4.02 -20.35
C THR A 409 -21.58 -4.83 -20.53
N SER A 410 -22.65 -4.18 -20.99
CA SER A 410 -23.93 -4.85 -21.29
C SER A 410 -23.88 -5.88 -22.43
N SER A 411 -22.74 -5.99 -23.09
CA SER A 411 -22.45 -7.00 -24.12
C SER A 411 -21.42 -8.04 -23.70
N SER A 412 -20.79 -7.88 -22.54
CA SER A 412 -19.70 -8.74 -22.07
C SER A 412 -20.28 -9.96 -21.35
N PRO A 413 -20.00 -11.21 -21.79
CA PRO A 413 -20.08 -12.35 -20.87
C PRO A 413 -19.08 -12.15 -19.73
N ILE A 414 -19.35 -12.76 -18.58
CA ILE A 414 -18.56 -12.56 -17.35
C ILE A 414 -18.07 -13.92 -16.90
N SER A 415 -16.76 -14.14 -16.96
CA SER A 415 -16.16 -15.35 -16.37
C SER A 415 -15.94 -15.09 -14.89
N VAL A 416 -16.48 -15.93 -14.02
CA VAL A 416 -16.24 -15.89 -12.58
C VAL A 416 -15.46 -17.13 -12.19
N THR A 417 -14.28 -16.92 -11.64
CA THR A 417 -13.36 -17.98 -11.16
C THR A 417 -13.46 -18.08 -9.65
N VAL A 418 -13.57 -19.31 -9.16
CA VAL A 418 -13.43 -19.72 -7.75
C VAL A 418 -12.04 -20.30 -7.59
N TYR A 419 -11.26 -19.71 -6.68
CA TYR A 419 -9.94 -20.19 -6.29
C TYR A 419 -10.11 -21.09 -5.06
N ALA A 420 -9.57 -22.30 -5.15
CA ALA A 420 -9.60 -23.30 -4.08
C ALA A 420 -8.20 -23.79 -3.70
N HIS A 421 -7.16 -23.02 -4.03
CA HIS A 421 -5.75 -23.40 -3.86
C HIS A 421 -5.36 -23.64 -2.41
N MET A 422 -5.94 -22.90 -1.48
CA MET A 422 -5.75 -23.12 -0.03
C MET A 422 -6.23 -24.51 0.44
N LEU A 423 -7.11 -25.15 -0.34
CA LEU A 423 -7.69 -26.46 -0.02
C LEU A 423 -7.03 -27.59 -0.83
N ASN A 424 -5.98 -27.33 -1.60
CA ASN A 424 -5.38 -28.30 -2.54
C ASN A 424 -4.77 -29.55 -1.86
N GLU A 425 -4.32 -29.43 -0.60
CA GLU A 425 -3.91 -30.61 0.19
C GLU A 425 -5.09 -31.54 0.55
N THR A 426 -6.33 -31.05 0.36
CA THR A 426 -7.57 -31.74 0.68
C THR A 426 -8.33 -32.08 -0.61
N PRO A 427 -8.86 -33.30 -0.77
CA PRO A 427 -9.69 -33.60 -1.94
C PRO A 427 -10.92 -32.68 -2.01
N VAL A 428 -10.99 -31.85 -3.06
CA VAL A 428 -12.16 -31.02 -3.35
C VAL A 428 -13.30 -31.93 -3.85
N ASP A 429 -14.35 -32.04 -3.05
CA ASP A 429 -15.54 -32.85 -3.34
C ASP A 429 -16.49 -32.15 -4.31
N SER A 430 -16.70 -30.84 -4.13
CA SER A 430 -17.56 -30.05 -5.01
C SER A 430 -17.32 -28.55 -4.89
N VAL A 431 -17.48 -27.83 -5.99
CA VAL A 431 -17.47 -26.36 -6.04
C VAL A 431 -18.82 -25.85 -6.51
N ARG A 432 -19.35 -24.84 -5.82
CA ARG A 432 -20.61 -24.17 -6.15
C ARG A 432 -20.43 -22.67 -6.20
N LEU A 433 -20.98 -22.05 -7.23
CA LEU A 433 -21.09 -20.59 -7.35
C LEU A 433 -22.56 -20.17 -7.21
N GLY A 434 -22.86 -19.43 -6.15
CA GLY A 434 -24.10 -18.67 -6.03
C GLY A 434 -24.01 -17.37 -6.82
N VAL A 435 -25.06 -17.05 -7.59
CA VAL A 435 -25.18 -15.82 -8.37
C VAL A 435 -26.53 -15.17 -8.11
N ARG A 436 -26.53 -13.88 -7.77
CA ARG A 436 -27.72 -13.04 -7.62
C ARG A 436 -27.63 -11.82 -8.52
N ILE A 437 -28.55 -11.71 -9.47
CA ILE A 437 -28.61 -10.58 -10.41
C ILE A 437 -29.53 -9.50 -9.82
N GLY A 438 -28.98 -8.32 -9.52
CA GLY A 438 -29.68 -7.23 -8.85
C GLY A 438 -30.31 -7.68 -7.53
N THR A 439 -31.60 -7.40 -7.34
CA THR A 439 -32.38 -7.85 -6.16
C THR A 439 -33.10 -9.18 -6.39
N GLY A 440 -32.69 -9.95 -7.40
CA GLY A 440 -33.29 -11.23 -7.74
C GLY A 440 -33.04 -12.34 -6.71
N SER A 441 -33.50 -13.55 -7.01
CA SER A 441 -33.19 -14.74 -6.21
C SER A 441 -31.82 -15.31 -6.56
N TRP A 442 -31.18 -15.97 -5.60
CA TRP A 442 -29.94 -16.72 -5.81
C TRP A 442 -30.15 -17.90 -6.78
N SER A 443 -29.26 -18.02 -7.75
CA SER A 443 -29.10 -19.19 -8.62
C SER A 443 -27.79 -19.88 -8.27
N ASN A 444 -27.80 -21.19 -8.04
CA ASN A 444 -26.61 -21.95 -7.64
C ASN A 444 -26.13 -22.84 -8.78
N TYR A 445 -24.85 -22.73 -9.12
CA TYR A 445 -24.20 -23.48 -10.18
C TYR A 445 -23.11 -24.38 -9.60
N THR A 446 -23.27 -25.70 -9.72
CA THR A 446 -22.19 -26.63 -9.40
C THR A 446 -21.21 -26.68 -10.56
N ILE A 447 -19.91 -26.50 -10.28
CA ILE A 447 -18.84 -26.51 -11.27
C ILE A 447 -18.09 -27.84 -11.13
N THR A 448 -18.14 -28.68 -12.18
CA THR A 448 -17.47 -30.00 -12.16
C THR A 448 -16.43 -30.17 -13.27
N ASN A 449 -16.56 -29.45 -14.39
CA ASN A 449 -15.75 -29.68 -15.59
C ASN A 449 -14.98 -28.45 -16.06
N ASN A 450 -15.36 -27.26 -15.58
CA ASN A 450 -14.72 -25.99 -15.97
C ASN A 450 -13.60 -25.69 -14.97
N ILE A 451 -12.52 -26.47 -15.05
CA ILE A 451 -11.37 -26.41 -14.15
C ILE A 451 -10.10 -26.18 -14.95
N PHE A 452 -9.18 -25.38 -14.42
CA PHE A 452 -7.87 -25.12 -15.03
C PHE A 452 -6.78 -25.01 -13.97
N GLU A 453 -5.53 -25.08 -14.44
CA GLU A 453 -4.35 -25.07 -13.57
C GLU A 453 -4.17 -23.69 -12.91
N SER A 454 -3.79 -23.67 -11.64
CA SER A 454 -3.30 -22.48 -10.96
C SER A 454 -1.90 -22.13 -11.41
N ALA A 455 -1.36 -21.06 -10.84
CA ALA A 455 0.02 -20.67 -11.07
C ALA A 455 1.01 -21.76 -10.59
N GLU A 456 0.61 -22.62 -9.64
CA GLU A 456 1.38 -23.76 -9.15
C GLU A 456 1.32 -24.99 -10.07
N GLY A 457 0.40 -24.98 -11.04
CA GLY A 457 0.18 -26.09 -11.98
C GLY A 457 -0.88 -27.09 -11.52
N ASP A 458 -1.62 -26.79 -10.45
CA ASP A 458 -2.64 -27.69 -9.89
C ASP A 458 -4.05 -27.31 -10.37
N LEU A 459 -4.89 -28.33 -10.61
CA LEU A 459 -6.26 -28.14 -11.09
C LEU A 459 -7.18 -27.72 -9.92
N GLU A 460 -7.17 -26.43 -9.60
CA GLU A 460 -7.87 -25.86 -8.44
C GLU A 460 -8.61 -24.55 -8.73
N ASN A 461 -8.58 -24.10 -9.99
CA ASN A 461 -9.32 -22.91 -10.44
C ASN A 461 -10.57 -23.35 -11.20
N TYR A 462 -11.74 -23.03 -10.65
CA TYR A 462 -13.04 -23.44 -11.17
C TYR A 462 -13.81 -22.24 -11.71
N TYR A 463 -14.33 -22.27 -12.93
CA TYR A 463 -15.01 -21.10 -13.49
C TYR A 463 -16.42 -21.36 -14.01
N HIS A 464 -17.25 -20.32 -13.94
CA HIS A 464 -18.58 -20.27 -14.51
C HIS A 464 -18.78 -18.97 -15.29
N VAL A 465 -19.40 -19.07 -16.47
CA VAL A 465 -19.67 -17.90 -17.31
C VAL A 465 -21.10 -17.43 -17.10
N ILE A 466 -21.26 -16.25 -16.52
CA ILE A 466 -22.53 -15.54 -16.42
C ILE A 466 -22.78 -14.83 -17.76
N PRO A 467 -23.96 -14.99 -18.39
CA PRO A 467 -24.31 -14.25 -19.60
C PRO A 467 -24.29 -12.73 -19.36
N ALA A 468 -24.08 -11.96 -20.42
CA ALA A 468 -24.14 -10.50 -20.36
C ALA A 468 -25.44 -10.00 -19.70
N GLN A 469 -25.32 -8.97 -18.86
CA GLN A 469 -26.44 -8.36 -18.14
C GLN A 469 -26.68 -6.93 -18.59
N ALA A 470 -27.82 -6.35 -18.25
CA ALA A 470 -28.11 -4.96 -18.59
C ALA A 470 -27.14 -3.99 -17.88
N ASP A 471 -26.88 -2.84 -18.52
CA ASP A 471 -26.12 -1.74 -17.92
C ASP A 471 -26.72 -1.28 -16.59
N GLY A 472 -25.87 -0.95 -15.61
CA GLY A 472 -26.28 -0.57 -14.27
C GLY A 472 -26.72 -1.74 -13.38
N THR A 473 -26.55 -2.99 -13.83
CA THR A 473 -26.83 -4.18 -13.01
C THR A 473 -25.64 -4.46 -12.09
N ASP A 474 -25.92 -4.75 -10.83
CA ASP A 474 -24.95 -5.32 -9.90
C ASP A 474 -25.24 -6.81 -9.74
N ILE A 475 -24.20 -7.64 -9.87
CA ILE A 475 -24.30 -9.09 -9.71
C ILE A 475 -23.56 -9.46 -8.43
N THR A 476 -24.25 -10.00 -7.44
CA THR A 476 -23.59 -10.57 -6.25
C THR A 476 -23.22 -12.02 -6.52
N VAL A 477 -21.99 -12.40 -6.21
CA VAL A 477 -21.49 -13.78 -6.29
C VAL A 477 -20.94 -14.23 -4.95
N GLN A 478 -21.09 -15.52 -4.66
CA GLN A 478 -20.52 -16.17 -3.47
C GLN A 478 -20.17 -17.62 -3.82
N ALA A 479 -18.99 -18.07 -3.43
CA ALA A 479 -18.57 -19.44 -3.67
C ALA A 479 -18.73 -20.29 -2.41
N THR A 480 -18.99 -21.57 -2.64
CA THR A 480 -18.91 -22.61 -1.62
C THR A 480 -18.07 -23.75 -2.16
N VAL A 481 -17.00 -24.09 -1.45
CA VAL A 481 -16.15 -25.25 -1.75
C VAL A 481 -16.38 -26.29 -0.66
N VAL A 482 -16.57 -27.55 -1.04
CA VAL A 482 -16.61 -28.68 -0.11
C VAL A 482 -15.34 -29.48 -0.31
N ALA A 483 -14.56 -29.64 0.76
CA ALA A 483 -13.32 -30.41 0.76
C ALA A 483 -13.28 -31.32 1.99
N ASP A 484 -13.02 -32.62 1.78
CA ASP A 484 -13.11 -33.69 2.79
C ASP A 484 -14.39 -33.61 3.66
N GLY A 485 -15.53 -33.39 3.02
CA GLY A 485 -16.83 -33.26 3.66
C GLY A 485 -17.07 -31.98 4.47
N THR A 486 -16.10 -31.08 4.56
CA THR A 486 -16.22 -29.77 5.22
C THR A 486 -16.60 -28.69 4.19
N SER A 487 -17.51 -27.80 4.56
CA SER A 487 -18.00 -26.72 3.68
C SER A 487 -17.34 -25.40 4.04
N TYR A 488 -16.72 -24.78 3.05
CA TYR A 488 -16.05 -23.49 3.11
C TYR A 488 -16.84 -22.49 2.26
N VAL A 489 -17.14 -21.31 2.80
CA VAL A 489 -18.01 -20.30 2.18
C VAL A 489 -17.30 -18.95 2.12
N GLY A 490 -16.88 -18.58 0.92
CA GLY A 490 -16.19 -17.31 0.69
C GLY A 490 -17.08 -16.08 0.89
N GLU A 491 -16.44 -14.91 0.89
CA GLU A 491 -17.12 -13.62 1.00
C GLU A 491 -18.01 -13.29 -0.20
N GLU A 492 -19.08 -12.52 0.02
CA GLU A 492 -19.90 -11.99 -1.07
C GLU A 492 -19.13 -10.91 -1.84
N MET A 493 -18.99 -11.10 -3.16
CA MET A 493 -18.41 -10.09 -4.06
C MET A 493 -19.45 -9.54 -5.03
N VAL A 494 -19.28 -8.28 -5.42
CA VAL A 494 -20.20 -7.59 -6.33
C VAL A 494 -19.48 -7.31 -7.65
N ILE A 495 -20.12 -7.65 -8.76
CA ILE A 495 -19.63 -7.38 -10.11
C ILE A 495 -20.51 -6.27 -10.71
N PRO A 496 -19.99 -5.03 -10.84
CA PRO A 496 -20.74 -3.91 -11.39
C PRO A 496 -20.71 -3.93 -12.92
N VAL A 497 -21.86 -4.14 -13.56
CA VAL A 497 -21.99 -4.07 -15.02
C VAL A 497 -22.20 -2.62 -15.44
N ARG A 498 -21.26 -2.05 -16.19
CA ARG A 498 -21.25 -0.64 -16.62
C ARG A 498 -20.79 -0.53 -18.07
N ASN A 499 -21.61 0.08 -18.93
CA ASN A 499 -21.20 0.46 -20.29
C ASN A 499 -20.22 1.64 -20.32
N SER A 500 -20.28 2.47 -19.28
CA SER A 500 -19.40 3.61 -19.09
C SER A 500 -19.26 3.90 -17.60
N ILE A 501 -18.04 4.22 -17.18
CA ILE A 501 -17.79 4.85 -15.90
C ILE A 501 -17.92 6.37 -16.10
N GLY A 502 -18.67 7.03 -15.23
CA GLY A 502 -18.87 8.46 -15.29
C GLY A 502 -17.56 9.25 -15.11
N SER A 503 -17.61 10.55 -15.37
CA SER A 503 -16.49 11.43 -15.04
C SER A 503 -16.27 11.46 -13.52
N ILE A 504 -15.02 11.63 -13.10
CA ILE A 504 -14.64 11.78 -11.68
C ILE A 504 -15.52 12.86 -11.06
N THR A 505 -16.41 12.44 -10.15
CA THR A 505 -17.27 13.36 -9.41
C THR A 505 -16.62 13.53 -8.06
N THR A 506 -15.69 14.47 -7.93
CA THR A 506 -15.18 14.87 -6.61
C THR A 506 -16.29 15.62 -5.89
N THR A 507 -17.21 14.90 -5.26
CA THR A 507 -17.91 15.47 -4.10
C THR A 507 -16.85 15.58 -3.01
N THR A 508 -16.32 16.79 -2.83
CA THR A 508 -15.67 17.15 -1.56
C THR A 508 -16.73 16.98 -0.48
N THR A 509 -16.82 15.79 0.11
CA THR A 509 -17.48 15.62 1.38
C THR A 509 -16.58 16.30 2.41
N THR A 510 -16.77 17.60 2.59
CA THR A 510 -16.53 18.19 3.91
C THR A 510 -17.26 17.29 4.90
N PRO A 511 -16.58 16.76 5.93
CA PRO A 511 -17.24 15.99 6.98
C PRO A 511 -18.45 16.79 7.46
N ASP A 512 -19.60 16.12 7.61
CA ASP A 512 -20.77 16.78 8.16
C ASP A 512 -20.37 17.46 9.47
N SER A 513 -20.49 18.78 9.52
CA SER A 513 -20.10 19.61 10.67
C SER A 513 -20.72 19.11 11.97
N LEU A 514 -21.85 18.39 11.87
CA LEU A 514 -22.50 17.76 13.00
C LEU A 514 -21.73 16.53 13.52
N THR A 515 -21.19 15.69 12.63
CA THR A 515 -20.39 14.51 13.02
C THR A 515 -19.07 14.95 13.65
N GLN A 516 -18.43 15.98 13.11
CA GLN A 516 -17.20 16.54 13.68
C GLN A 516 -17.47 17.16 15.06
N LEU A 517 -18.58 17.88 15.21
CA LEU A 517 -19.02 18.42 16.50
C LEU A 517 -19.37 17.32 17.51
N ILE A 518 -19.98 16.20 17.08
CA ILE A 518 -20.29 15.06 17.95
C ILE A 518 -19.00 14.37 18.43
N ILE A 519 -18.00 14.22 17.55
CA ILE A 519 -16.68 13.67 17.91
C ILE A 519 -15.98 14.57 18.91
N GLU A 520 -15.93 15.89 18.66
CA GLU A 520 -15.34 16.87 19.58
C GLU A 520 -16.05 16.90 20.94
N LEU A 521 -17.37 16.73 20.97
CA LEU A 521 -18.16 16.76 22.20
C LEU A 521 -18.21 15.42 22.94
N SER A 522 -17.82 14.32 22.29
CA SER A 522 -17.89 12.96 22.87
C SER A 522 -17.15 12.79 24.21
N PRO A 523 -15.95 13.38 24.45
CA PRO A 523 -15.27 13.25 25.74
C PRO A 523 -16.01 14.01 26.85
N TYR A 524 -16.65 15.13 26.51
CA TYR A 524 -17.41 15.95 27.45
C TYR A 524 -18.76 15.31 27.80
N ILE A 525 -19.40 14.65 26.83
CA ILE A 525 -20.62 13.87 27.05
C ILE A 525 -20.31 12.66 27.95
N ALA A 526 -19.22 11.94 27.68
CA ALA A 526 -18.77 10.82 28.52
C ALA A 526 -18.46 11.28 29.95
N LEU A 527 -17.74 12.41 30.11
CA LEU A 527 -17.43 12.98 31.42
C LEU A 527 -18.70 13.42 32.17
N ALA A 528 -19.68 14.00 31.49
CA ALA A 528 -20.95 14.40 32.08
C ALA A 528 -21.78 13.18 32.55
N ILE A 529 -21.79 12.09 31.76
CA ILE A 529 -22.45 10.83 32.12
C ILE A 529 -21.78 10.21 33.35
N ILE A 530 -20.45 10.11 33.35
CA ILE A 530 -19.68 9.58 34.49
C ILE A 530 -19.94 10.39 35.75
N THR A 531 -19.92 11.73 35.65
CA THR A 531 -20.18 12.63 36.78
C THR A 531 -21.62 12.46 37.30
N GLY A 532 -22.60 12.29 36.40
CA GLY A 532 -23.98 12.01 36.76
C GLY A 532 -24.17 10.67 37.48
N ILE A 533 -23.49 9.62 37.00
CA ILE A 533 -23.52 8.29 37.62
C ILE A 533 -22.89 8.32 39.02
N VAL A 534 -21.73 8.99 39.17
CA VAL A 534 -21.06 9.14 40.47
C VAL A 534 -21.94 9.91 41.46
N ALA A 535 -22.62 10.98 41.02
CA ALA A 535 -23.54 11.75 41.86
C ALA A 535 -24.77 10.92 42.29
N LEU A 536 -25.30 10.06 41.42
CA LEU A 536 -26.41 9.15 41.73
C LEU A 536 -25.99 8.06 42.73
N CYS A 537 -24.80 7.49 42.56
CA CYS A 537 -24.23 6.50 43.49
C CYS A 537 -23.90 7.12 44.87
N ALA A 538 -23.45 8.37 44.93
CA ALA A 538 -23.22 9.08 46.18
C ALA A 538 -24.53 9.46 46.91
N LYS A 539 -25.64 9.57 46.18
CA LYS A 539 -26.97 9.86 46.74
C LYS A 539 -27.68 8.60 47.25
N SER A 540 -27.40 7.43 46.67
CA SER A 540 -27.91 6.14 47.17
C SER A 540 -27.18 5.65 48.41
N SER A 541 -25.89 5.97 48.58
CA SER A 541 -25.11 5.58 49.78
C SER A 541 -25.47 6.35 51.06
N LYS A 542 -26.19 7.48 50.95
CA LYS A 542 -26.69 8.27 52.10
C LYS A 542 -28.08 7.85 52.62
N LYS A 543 -28.66 6.77 52.07
CA LYS A 543 -29.92 6.18 52.54
C LYS A 543 -29.74 4.69 52.85
N ASN A 544 -29.03 4.40 53.94
CA ASN A 544 -29.26 3.21 54.76
C ASN A 544 -28.73 3.54 56.17
N PRO A 545 -29.59 3.61 57.21
CA PRO A 545 -29.17 3.84 58.59
C PRO A 545 -28.42 2.65 59.20
#